data_AF-A0A9E0TVM0-F1
#
_entry.id   AF-A0A9E0TVM0-F1
#
_cell.length_a   1.000
_cell.length_b   1.000
_cell.length_c   1.000
_cell.angle_alpha   90.00
_cell.angle_beta   90.00
_cell.angle_gamma   90.00
#
_symmetry.space_group_name_H-M   'P 1'
#
loop_
_entity.id
_entity.type
_entity.pdbx_description
1 polymer ?
#
loop_
_entity_poly.entity_id
_entity_poly.type
_entity_poly.pdbx_seq_one_letter_code
_entity_poly.pdbx_strand_id
1 'polypeptide(L)'
;MIFPQTLIFRVHAIKRMLERDIAVEDVKQVLLDPKILKEYVDDRPYPSYLVLGWKDRRPIHLVVALNNEANETIIVTAYEPSIVEWNEGFNTRKAKE
;
A
#
# COMPACT_ATOMS: atom_id res chain seq x y z
N MET A 1 -9.19 10.09 -3.47
CA MET A 1 -9.87 8.76 -3.51
C MET A 1 -10.18 8.38 -2.08
N ILE A 2 -11.35 7.79 -1.80
CA ILE A 2 -11.70 7.32 -0.46
C ILE A 2 -11.59 5.79 -0.46
N PHE A 3 -10.75 5.23 0.41
CA PHE A 3 -10.64 3.80 0.58
C PHE A 3 -11.73 3.29 1.53
N PRO A 4 -12.45 2.21 1.18
CA PRO A 4 -13.38 1.57 2.10
C PRO A 4 -12.72 1.19 3.44
N GLN A 5 -13.45 1.34 4.55
CA GLN A 5 -12.92 1.11 5.89
C GLN A 5 -12.79 -0.37 6.28
N THR A 6 -13.51 -1.27 5.59
CA THR A 6 -13.37 -2.71 5.81
C THR A 6 -12.05 -3.18 5.20
N LEU A 7 -11.09 -3.52 6.06
CA LEU A 7 -9.77 -3.98 5.64
C LEU A 7 -9.70 -5.50 5.61
N ILE A 8 -9.33 -6.05 4.45
CA ILE A 8 -9.07 -7.49 4.28
C ILE A 8 -7.58 -7.68 4.03
N PHE A 9 -6.90 -8.43 4.91
CA PHE A 9 -5.47 -8.67 4.77
C PHE A 9 -5.23 -10.03 4.11
N ARG A 10 -4.51 -10.03 2.97
CA ARG A 10 -4.01 -11.28 2.39
C ARG A 10 -2.99 -11.90 3.35
N VAL A 11 -2.90 -13.23 3.38
CA VAL A 11 -1.88 -13.95 4.17
C VAL A 11 -0.47 -13.45 3.87
N HIS A 12 -0.17 -13.16 2.59
CA HIS A 12 1.10 -12.56 2.19
C HIS A 12 1.35 -11.19 2.86
N ALA A 13 0.34 -10.32 2.91
CA ALA A 13 0.44 -9.02 3.56
C ALA A 13 0.73 -9.17 5.06
N ILE A 14 0.01 -10.04 5.75
CA ILE A 14 0.22 -10.31 7.19
C ILE A 14 1.66 -10.75 7.45
N LYS A 15 2.18 -11.69 6.66
CA LYS A 15 3.57 -12.15 6.77
C LYS A 15 4.56 -10.99 6.61
N ARG A 16 4.39 -10.17 5.57
CA ARG A 16 5.25 -9.01 5.29
C ARG A 16 5.18 -7.93 6.36
N MET A 17 4.00 -7.71 6.92
CA MET A 17 3.78 -6.78 8.02
C MET A 17 4.54 -7.24 9.26
N LEU A 18 4.44 -8.53 9.62
CA LEU A 18 5.16 -9.10 10.76
C LEU A 18 6.68 -9.04 10.58
N GLU A 19 7.20 -9.40 9.40
CA GLU A 19 8.64 -9.35 9.09
C GLU A 19 9.24 -7.94 9.18
N ARG A 20 8.39 -6.90 9.07
CA ARG A 20 8.81 -5.50 8.99
C ARG A 20 8.29 -4.66 10.14
N ASP A 21 7.66 -5.26 11.14
CA ASP A 21 7.04 -4.51 12.24
C ASP A 21 6.09 -3.39 11.74
N ILE A 22 5.22 -3.71 10.77
CA ILE A 22 4.17 -2.79 10.27
C ILE A 22 2.86 -3.21 10.93
N ALA A 23 2.33 -2.34 11.78
CA ALA A 23 1.07 -2.58 12.48
C ALA A 23 -0.14 -2.32 11.57
N VAL A 24 -1.29 -2.90 11.95
CA VAL A 24 -2.58 -2.57 11.30
C VAL A 24 -2.89 -1.09 11.40
N GLU A 25 -2.49 -0.43 12.50
CA GLU A 25 -2.68 1.01 12.67
C GLU A 25 -1.86 1.81 11.67
N ASP A 26 -0.64 1.38 11.33
CA ASP A 26 0.18 2.05 10.32
C ASP A 26 -0.50 1.99 8.95
N VAL A 27 -1.09 0.84 8.60
CA VAL A 27 -1.86 0.68 7.36
C VAL A 27 -3.06 1.62 7.34
N LYS A 28 -3.80 1.73 8.45
CA LYS A 28 -4.93 2.67 8.56
C LYS A 28 -4.48 4.10 8.39
N GLN A 29 -3.39 4.51 9.05
CA GLN A 29 -2.84 5.86 8.95
C GLN A 29 -2.44 6.21 7.51
N VAL A 30 -1.77 5.30 6.81
CA VAL A 30 -1.43 5.47 5.38
C VAL A 30 -2.68 5.68 4.52
N LEU A 31 -3.77 4.97 4.82
CA LEU A 31 -5.02 5.06 4.06
C LEU A 31 -5.86 6.31 4.38
N LEU A 32 -5.52 7.08 5.43
CA LEU A 32 -6.20 8.36 5.73
C LEU A 32 -5.87 9.46 4.72
N ASP A 33 -4.60 9.55 4.31
CA ASP A 33 -4.13 10.51 3.29
C ASP A 33 -3.11 9.85 2.34
N PRO A 34 -3.56 8.92 1.48
CA PRO A 34 -2.67 8.15 0.62
C PRO A 34 -2.29 8.93 -0.63
N LYS A 35 -1.00 8.91 -0.98
CA LYS A 35 -0.52 9.32 -2.30
C LYS A 35 -0.53 8.11 -3.24
N ILE A 36 -1.41 8.12 -4.24
CA ILE A 36 -1.41 7.10 -5.29
C ILE A 36 -0.17 7.28 -6.15
N LEU A 37 0.65 6.23 -6.24
CA LEU A 37 1.86 6.21 -7.07
C LEU A 37 1.62 5.52 -8.41
N LYS A 38 0.83 4.44 -8.40
CA LYS A 38 0.46 3.69 -9.61
C LYS A 38 -0.96 3.15 -9.49
N GLU A 39 -1.63 3.13 -10.63
CA GLU A 39 -2.96 2.58 -10.80
C GLU A 39 -2.87 1.38 -11.75
N TYR A 40 -3.38 0.25 -11.31
CA TYR A 40 -3.48 -0.99 -12.06
C TYR A 40 -4.96 -1.31 -12.22
N VAL A 41 -5.66 -0.46 -12.99
CA VAL A 41 -7.12 -0.54 -13.15
C VAL A 41 -7.58 -1.83 -13.84
N ASP A 42 -6.70 -2.46 -14.60
CA ASP A 42 -6.96 -3.69 -15.33
C ASP A 42 -6.64 -4.96 -14.53
N ASP A 43 -6.10 -4.84 -13.31
CA ASP A 43 -5.83 -5.98 -12.45
C ASP A 43 -7.11 -6.78 -12.15
N ARG A 44 -6.94 -8.09 -12.02
CA ARG A 44 -8.02 -9.04 -11.69
C ARG A 44 -7.74 -9.74 -10.36
N PRO A 45 -8.77 -10.02 -9.53
CA PRO A 45 -10.20 -9.77 -9.78
C PRO A 45 -10.65 -8.30 -9.59
N TYR A 46 -9.82 -7.47 -8.96
CA TYR A 46 -10.15 -6.08 -8.63
C TYR A 46 -9.01 -5.15 -9.07
N PRO A 47 -9.32 -3.89 -9.45
CA PRO A 47 -8.30 -2.90 -9.72
C PRO A 47 -7.42 -2.71 -8.48
N SER A 48 -6.12 -2.56 -8.70
CA SER A 48 -5.14 -2.38 -7.63
C SER A 48 -4.36 -1.08 -7.73
N TYR A 49 -3.82 -0.63 -6.61
CA TYR A 49 -3.13 0.65 -6.47
C TYR A 49 -1.89 0.45 -5.63
N LEU A 50 -0.77 1.00 -6.10
CA LEU A 50 0.39 1.23 -5.23
C LEU A 50 0.23 2.61 -4.61
N VAL A 51 0.14 2.67 -3.29
CA VAL A 51 0.02 3.92 -2.55
C VAL A 51 1.19 4.10 -1.59
N LEU A 52 1.57 5.35 -1.36
CA LEU A 52 2.52 5.79 -0.36
C LEU A 52 1.80 6.60 0.71
N GLY A 53 2.10 6.30 1.96
CA GLY A 53 1.80 7.18 3.08
C GLY A 53 2.91 7.13 4.11
N TRP A 54 2.69 7.82 5.22
CA TRP A 54 3.70 8.01 6.25
C TRP A 54 3.12 7.74 7.62
N LYS A 55 3.86 6.97 8.42
CA LYS A 55 3.69 6.94 9.87
C LYS A 55 4.83 7.73 10.49
N ASP A 56 4.56 8.96 10.91
CA ASP A 56 5.58 9.92 11.33
C ASP A 56 6.64 10.12 10.23
N ARG A 57 7.88 9.65 10.43
CA ARG A 57 8.98 9.71 9.44
C ARG A 57 9.19 8.42 8.67
N ARG A 58 8.32 7.44 8.85
CA ARG A 58 8.43 6.11 8.28
C ARG A 58 7.58 6.02 6.99
N PRO A 59 8.18 5.94 5.81
CA PRO A 59 7.44 5.78 4.56
C PRO A 59 6.92 4.36 4.45
N ILE A 60 5.66 4.19 4.05
CA ILE A 60 5.05 2.89 3.88
C ILE A 60 4.38 2.83 2.52
N HIS A 61 4.78 1.84 1.74
CA HIS A 61 4.11 1.43 0.51
C HIS A 61 3.10 0.33 0.81
N LEU A 62 1.88 0.54 0.34
CA LEU A 62 0.84 -0.49 0.31
C LEU A 62 0.49 -0.79 -1.14
N VAL A 63 0.35 -2.08 -1.45
CA VAL A 63 -0.44 -2.48 -2.62
C VAL A 63 -1.82 -2.85 -2.12
N VAL A 64 -2.82 -2.14 -2.60
CA VAL A 64 -4.21 -2.31 -2.21
C VAL A 64 -5.07 -2.64 -3.43
N ALA A 65 -6.01 -3.54 -3.27
CA ALA A 65 -7.03 -3.84 -4.29
C ALA A 65 -8.40 -3.43 -3.77
N LEU A 66 -9.25 -2.90 -4.65
CA LEU A 66 -10.54 -2.34 -4.27
C LEU A 66 -11.70 -3.21 -4.72
N ASN A 67 -12.35 -3.87 -3.77
CA ASN A 67 -13.61 -4.56 -3.98
C ASN A 67 -14.76 -3.59 -3.69
N ASN A 68 -15.11 -2.76 -4.67
CA ASN A 68 -16.15 -1.75 -4.52
C ASN A 68 -17.54 -2.36 -4.28
N GLU A 69 -17.81 -3.56 -4.79
CA GLU A 69 -19.11 -4.25 -4.60
C GLU A 69 -19.36 -4.60 -3.13
N ALA A 70 -18.33 -5.05 -2.41
CA ALA A 70 -18.41 -5.37 -0.99
C ALA A 70 -17.96 -4.23 -0.07
N ASN A 71 -17.55 -3.09 -0.64
CA ASN A 71 -16.96 -1.96 0.10
C ASN A 71 -15.76 -2.40 0.96
N GLU A 72 -14.79 -3.08 0.35
CA GLU A 72 -13.58 -3.59 1.01
C GLU A 72 -12.30 -3.06 0.36
N THR A 73 -11.32 -2.75 1.21
CA THR A 73 -9.94 -2.50 0.82
C THR A 73 -9.11 -3.74 1.15
N ILE A 74 -8.61 -4.41 0.11
CA ILE A 74 -7.81 -5.63 0.26
C ILE A 74 -6.34 -5.24 0.28
N ILE A 75 -5.67 -5.45 1.41
CA ILE A 75 -4.23 -5.25 1.56
C ILE A 75 -3.49 -6.45 0.97
N VAL A 76 -2.86 -6.24 -0.19
CA VAL A 76 -2.12 -7.26 -0.92
C VAL A 76 -0.71 -7.42 -0.36
N THR A 77 -0.02 -6.31 -0.08
CA THR A 77 1.28 -6.28 0.59
C THR A 77 1.54 -4.92 1.24
N ALA A 78 2.45 -4.89 2.21
CA ALA A 78 2.92 -3.68 2.88
C ALA A 78 4.45 -3.75 3.06
N TYR A 79 5.16 -2.66 2.77
CA TYR A 79 6.61 -2.59 2.91
C TYR A 79 7.11 -1.15 3.03
N GLU A 80 8.28 -0.98 3.62
CA GLU A 80 9.02 0.29 3.57
C GLU A 80 9.84 0.37 2.29
N PRO A 81 9.68 1.40 1.46
CA PRO A 81 10.49 1.58 0.26
C PRO A 81 11.93 1.96 0.63
N SER A 82 12.89 1.45 -0.17
CA SER A 82 14.31 1.79 -0.03
C SER A 82 14.72 2.89 -1.02
N ILE A 83 15.61 3.79 -0.60
CA ILE A 83 16.24 4.79 -1.47
C ILE A 83 17.12 4.17 -2.57
N VAL A 84 17.42 2.87 -2.48
CA VAL A 84 18.13 2.16 -3.54
C VAL A 84 17.22 2.01 -4.76
N GLU A 85 15.94 1.70 -4.53
CA GLU A 85 14.95 1.48 -5.60
C GLU A 85 14.10 2.71 -5.90
N TRP A 86 14.00 3.64 -4.96
CA TRP A 86 13.14 4.82 -5.03
C TRP A 86 13.94 6.11 -4.85
N ASN A 87 13.39 7.24 -5.29
CA ASN A 87 13.94 8.55 -4.93
C ASN A 87 13.80 8.82 -3.42
N GLU A 88 14.43 9.89 -2.93
CA GLU A 88 14.38 10.28 -1.51
C GLU A 88 12.95 10.57 -1.02
N GLY A 89 12.06 10.99 -1.91
CA GLY A 89 10.63 11.19 -1.62
C GLY A 89 9.80 9.90 -1.68
N PHE A 90 10.43 8.75 -1.91
CA PHE A 90 9.84 7.41 -2.03
C PHE A 90 8.70 7.25 -3.04
N ASN A 91 8.48 8.22 -3.93
CA ASN A 91 7.30 8.28 -4.78
C ASN A 91 7.59 8.00 -6.27
N THR A 92 8.87 7.97 -6.65
CA THR A 92 9.28 7.65 -8.02
C THR A 92 10.30 6.51 -7.97
N ARG A 93 9.98 5.41 -8.66
CA ARG A 93 10.89 4.26 -8.78
C ARG A 93 12.02 4.63 -9.73
N LYS A 94 13.26 4.32 -9.35
CA LYS A 94 14.43 4.46 -10.22
C LYS A 94 14.36 3.41 -11.33
N ALA A 95 14.84 3.77 -12.53
CA ALA A 95 14.99 2.81 -13.61
C ALA A 95 15.95 1.70 -13.15
N LYS A 96 15.66 0.44 -13.49
CA LYS A 96 16.67 -0.60 -13.39
C LYS A 96 17.67 -0.34 -14.52
N GLU A 97 18.94 -0.18 -14.18
CA GLU A 97 20.05 -0.20 -15.14
C GLU A 97 20.13 -1.55 -15.87
#